data_AF-Q2TX06-F1
#
_entry.id   AF-Q2TX06-F1
#
_cell.length_a   1.000
_cell.length_b   1.000
_cell.length_c   1.000
_cell.angle_alpha   90.00
_cell.angle_beta   90.00
_cell.angle_gamma   90.00
#
_symmetry.space_group_name_H-M   'P 1'
#
loop_
_entity.id
_entity.type
_entity.pdbx_description
1 polymer ?
#
loop_
_entity_poly.entity_id
_entity_poly.type
_entity_poly.pdbx_seq_one_letter_code
_entity_poly.pdbx_strand_id
1 'polypeptide(L)'
;MIESWTVFKLKKVNTADKYYWMQPSVFVEWNIPPQQTPTDSRNPDGGAQPTTNSNNAPGVQRVFFVNLPLDEQRSIQKNFPSRYLRYYNPYIWHAVFAREVAMLYDKCFWSLRHLVRDIEKKRNTSTLAELQATNFPNLHDIARHIFHSTEILEVAEHTINSVVTEQSRWREEFTDIASKARGAHLQTGQKLAFAAKEMHSLKIRSKSLTDRLDNEINLAFNLVNQGFGRNAQSDSAMMKTIGVVSLVYLPGTFVSGIFGTNFFDYQSGEAESWEMAKNFWLYWAVTLPLTLATVVVWALWHYRLTLKKGYWKGKSKVKGKNEDPMEKV
;
A
#
# COMPACT_ATOMS: atom_id res chain seq x y z
N MET A 1 44.68 11.19 8.16
CA MET A 1 43.84 9.99 8.29
C MET A 1 42.49 10.34 7.68
N ILE A 2 41.90 9.46 6.86
CA ILE A 2 40.56 9.66 6.29
C ILE A 2 39.61 8.70 6.98
N GLU A 3 38.47 9.22 7.42
CA GLU A 3 37.40 8.45 8.03
C GLU A 3 36.16 8.58 7.15
N SER A 4 35.46 7.48 6.94
CA SER A 4 34.21 7.47 6.19
C SER A 4 33.26 6.41 6.74
N TRP A 5 31.97 6.70 6.73
CA TRP A 5 30.93 5.75 7.11
C TRP A 5 29.83 5.68 6.08
N THR A 6 29.12 4.56 6.06
CA THR A 6 27.84 4.43 5.36
C THR A 6 26.89 3.62 6.23
N VAL A 7 25.63 4.05 6.28
CA VAL A 7 24.60 3.47 7.11
C VAL A 7 23.37 3.22 6.25
N PHE A 8 22.78 2.03 6.38
CA PHE A 8 21.51 1.70 5.75
C PHE A 8 20.53 1.23 6.83
N LYS A 9 19.26 1.57 6.67
CA LYS A 9 18.18 1.05 7.53
C LYS A 9 17.39 0.02 6.75
N LEU A 10 16.95 -1.06 7.39
CA LEU A 10 16.11 -2.07 6.75
C LEU A 10 15.04 -2.52 7.72
N LYS A 11 13.91 -2.94 7.16
CA LYS A 11 12.79 -3.54 7.87
C LYS A 11 12.47 -4.88 7.23
N LYS A 12 12.65 -5.98 7.96
CA LYS A 12 12.18 -7.29 7.50
C LYS A 12 10.83 -7.57 8.11
N VAL A 13 9.89 -7.95 7.25
CA VAL A 13 8.50 -8.23 7.63
C VAL A 13 8.19 -9.68 7.25
N ASN A 14 7.86 -10.50 8.24
CA ASN A 14 7.46 -11.89 8.03
C ASN A 14 5.93 -12.01 8.00
N THR A 15 5.25 -11.28 8.89
CA THR A 15 3.79 -11.12 8.94
C THR A 15 3.47 -9.68 9.37
N ALA A 16 2.19 -9.28 9.33
CA ALA A 16 1.76 -7.96 9.80
C ALA A 16 2.24 -7.63 11.24
N ASP A 17 2.19 -8.62 12.14
CA ASP A 17 2.60 -8.41 13.54
C ASP A 17 4.08 -8.73 13.81
N LYS A 18 4.74 -9.49 12.93
CA LYS A 18 6.12 -9.96 13.14
C LYS A 18 7.07 -9.31 12.14
N TYR A 19 7.69 -8.23 12.59
CA TYR A 19 8.73 -7.52 11.86
C TYR A 19 9.88 -7.14 12.78
N TYR A 20 11.04 -6.88 12.19
CA TYR A 20 12.20 -6.37 12.91
C TYR A 20 12.96 -5.35 12.08
N TRP A 21 13.62 -4.45 12.79
CA TRP A 21 14.44 -3.40 12.23
C TRP A 21 15.91 -3.74 12.38
N MET A 22 16.71 -3.31 11.40
CA MET A 22 18.14 -3.43 11.45
C MET A 22 18.79 -2.22 10.80
N GLN A 23 19.98 -1.87 11.29
CA GLN A 23 20.76 -0.75 10.80
C GLN A 23 22.21 -1.17 10.61
N PRO A 24 22.53 -1.94 9.55
CA PRO A 24 23.89 -2.26 9.19
C PRO A 24 24.63 -0.97 8.83
N SER A 25 25.88 -0.90 9.26
CA SER A 25 26.78 0.18 8.90
C SER A 25 28.19 -0.32 8.67
N VAL A 26 28.93 0.43 7.86
CA VAL A 26 30.37 0.25 7.66
C VAL A 26 31.07 1.54 8.04
N PHE A 27 32.16 1.40 8.78
CA PHE A 27 33.10 2.48 9.09
C PHE A 27 34.47 2.10 8.58
N VAL A 28 35.10 3.00 7.84
CA VAL A 28 36.40 2.80 7.19
C VAL A 28 37.32 3.93 7.62
N GLU A 29 38.37 3.57 8.34
CA GLU A 29 39.49 4.44 8.65
C GLU A 29 40.67 4.06 7.76
N TRP A 30 41.29 5.05 7.14
CA TRP A 30 42.39 4.84 6.24
C TRP A 30 43.55 5.81 6.50
N ASN A 31 44.72 5.22 6.70
CA ASN A 31 45.97 5.96 6.76
C ASN A 31 46.46 6.18 5.33
N ILE A 32 46.28 7.40 4.82
CA ILE A 32 46.71 7.77 3.47
C ILE A 32 48.20 7.45 3.31
N PRO A 33 48.62 6.69 2.28
CA PRO A 33 50.03 6.52 1.95
C PRO A 33 50.70 7.88 1.71
N PRO A 34 51.95 8.10 2.16
CA PRO A 34 52.65 9.36 1.89
C PRO A 34 52.69 9.63 0.38
N GLN A 35 52.29 10.83 -0.01
CA GLN A 35 52.53 11.34 -1.35
C GLN A 35 54.04 11.53 -1.51
N GLN A 36 54.63 10.99 -2.57
CA GLN A 36 56.02 11.28 -2.88
C GLN A 36 56.12 12.75 -3.25
N THR A 37 56.60 13.58 -2.33
CA THR A 37 57.12 14.90 -2.67
C THR A 37 58.32 14.69 -3.59
N PRO A 38 58.51 15.47 -4.67
CA PRO A 38 59.78 15.43 -5.39
C PRO A 38 60.87 15.88 -4.41
N THR A 39 61.62 14.92 -3.86
CA THR A 39 62.77 15.20 -3.02
C THR A 39 63.81 15.92 -3.87
N ASP A 40 64.06 17.17 -3.51
CA ASP A 40 65.27 17.87 -3.91
C ASP A 40 66.47 17.04 -3.43
N SER A 41 67.35 16.74 -4.38
CA SER A 41 68.38 15.71 -4.26
C SER A 41 69.61 16.21 -3.50
N ARG A 42 69.50 16.52 -2.21
CA ARG A 42 70.66 16.84 -1.33
C ARG A 42 70.39 16.53 0.13
N ASN A 43 70.68 15.30 0.56
CA ASN A 43 71.44 15.02 1.79
C ASN A 43 71.71 13.52 1.95
N PRO A 44 72.98 13.09 2.06
CA PRO A 44 73.34 11.74 2.44
C PRO A 44 73.78 11.76 3.91
N ASP A 45 72.88 11.55 4.86
CA ASP A 45 73.31 11.09 6.19
C ASP A 45 72.19 10.28 6.86
N GLY A 46 72.59 9.10 7.32
CA GLY A 46 71.72 8.01 7.71
C GLY A 46 71.04 8.17 9.06
N GLY A 47 69.87 7.55 9.14
CA GLY A 47 69.13 7.29 10.38
C GLY A 47 67.90 6.44 10.11
N ALA A 48 68.07 5.11 10.08
CA ALA A 48 66.96 4.16 10.31
C ALA A 48 66.66 4.16 11.82
N GLN A 49 65.43 4.06 12.34
CA GLN A 49 64.22 3.38 11.87
C GLN A 49 62.98 3.98 12.61
N PRO A 50 61.77 3.96 12.02
CA PRO A 50 60.55 4.43 12.68
C PRO A 50 59.90 3.32 13.53
N THR A 51 59.66 3.57 14.81
CA THR A 51 58.73 2.77 15.63
C THR A 51 57.30 3.23 15.38
N THR A 52 56.74 2.94 14.21
CA THR A 52 55.29 3.03 14.01
C THR A 52 54.70 1.65 14.26
N ASN A 53 53.87 1.51 15.30
CA ASN A 53 53.03 0.33 15.53
C ASN A 53 52.46 -0.14 14.18
N SER A 54 52.53 -1.45 13.85
CA SER A 54 52.15 -1.95 12.51
C SER A 54 50.73 -1.57 12.09
N ASN A 55 49.87 -1.27 13.07
CA ASN A 55 48.49 -0.82 12.89
C ASN A 55 48.36 0.61 12.33
N ASN A 56 49.42 1.43 12.39
CA ASN A 56 49.44 2.81 11.91
C ASN A 56 50.32 2.99 10.66
N ALA A 57 50.71 1.90 10.00
CA ALA A 57 51.50 1.98 8.78
C ALA A 57 50.70 2.64 7.63
N PRO A 58 51.36 3.38 6.71
CA PRO A 58 50.68 4.00 5.58
C PRO A 58 50.05 2.96 4.65
N GLY A 59 48.83 3.23 4.17
CA GLY A 59 48.04 2.32 3.34
C GLY A 59 47.27 1.24 4.12
N VAL A 60 47.39 1.19 5.45
CA VAL A 60 46.57 0.32 6.31
C VAL A 60 45.15 0.89 6.43
N GLN A 61 44.16 0.01 6.32
CA GLN A 61 42.74 0.31 6.48
C GLN A 61 42.17 -0.49 7.64
N ARG A 62 41.44 0.20 8.53
CA ARG A 62 40.65 -0.42 9.59
C ARG A 62 39.19 -0.31 9.19
N VAL A 63 38.49 -1.44 9.19
CA VAL A 63 37.11 -1.52 8.72
C VAL A 63 36.26 -2.21 9.77
N PHE A 64 35.18 -1.55 10.16
CA PHE A 64 34.24 -2.04 11.15
C PHE A 64 32.88 -2.22 10.46
N PHE A 65 32.38 -3.44 10.47
CA PHE A 65 31.01 -3.74 10.08
C PHE A 65 30.17 -3.89 11.35
N VAL A 66 29.13 -3.08 11.49
CA VAL A 66 28.25 -3.06 12.67
C VAL A 66 26.86 -3.50 12.25
N ASN A 67 26.20 -4.33 13.06
CA ASN A 67 24.82 -4.82 12.85
C ASN A 67 24.56 -5.51 11.49
N LEU A 68 25.60 -6.05 10.85
CA LEU A 68 25.46 -6.89 9.67
C LEU A 68 25.15 -8.33 10.10
N PRO A 69 24.17 -9.05 9.51
CA PRO A 69 23.89 -10.42 9.91
C PRO A 69 25.02 -11.39 9.54
N LEU A 70 25.07 -12.54 10.23
CA LEU A 70 26.18 -13.50 10.14
C LEU A 70 26.41 -14.04 8.73
N ASP A 71 25.36 -14.24 7.95
CA ASP A 71 25.48 -14.77 6.59
C ASP A 71 26.17 -13.78 5.66
N GLU A 72 25.80 -12.49 5.75
CA GLU A 72 26.43 -11.41 5.01
C GLU A 72 27.87 -11.16 5.51
N GLN A 73 28.14 -11.28 6.82
CA GLN A 73 29.52 -11.22 7.34
C GLN A 73 30.39 -12.33 6.73
N ARG A 74 29.90 -13.58 6.69
CA ARG A 74 30.61 -14.71 6.06
C ARG A 74 30.80 -14.51 4.56
N SER A 75 29.80 -13.95 3.88
CA SER A 75 29.86 -13.61 2.45
C SER A 75 30.99 -12.61 2.15
N ILE A 76 31.12 -11.57 2.97
CA ILE A 76 32.20 -10.57 2.86
C ILE A 76 33.56 -11.22 3.13
N GLN A 77 33.68 -12.01 4.20
CA GLN A 77 34.93 -12.68 4.58
C GLN A 77 35.43 -13.61 3.47
N LYS A 78 34.52 -14.35 2.84
CA LYS A 78 34.85 -15.26 1.72
C LYS A 78 35.34 -14.50 0.48
N ASN A 79 34.85 -13.28 0.25
CA ASN A 79 35.10 -12.50 -0.96
C ASN A 79 35.79 -11.18 -0.67
N PHE A 80 36.81 -11.18 0.19
CA PHE A 80 37.52 -9.95 0.49
C PHE A 80 38.18 -9.35 -0.75
N PRO A 81 38.13 -8.01 -0.92
CA PRO A 81 38.82 -7.36 -2.01
C PRO A 81 40.32 -7.65 -1.98
N SER A 82 40.93 -7.81 -3.15
CA SER A 82 42.37 -8.03 -3.24
C SER A 82 43.15 -6.87 -2.62
N ARG A 83 44.40 -7.12 -2.22
CA ARG A 83 45.25 -6.07 -1.62
C ARG A 83 45.40 -4.85 -2.55
N TYR A 84 45.49 -5.09 -3.85
CA TYR A 84 45.55 -4.06 -4.88
C TYR A 84 44.32 -3.13 -4.86
N LEU A 85 43.11 -3.70 -4.70
CA LEU A 85 41.87 -2.91 -4.67
C LEU A 85 41.72 -2.08 -3.40
N ARG A 86 42.35 -2.50 -2.29
CA ARG A 86 42.21 -1.82 -1.00
C ARG A 86 43.26 -0.74 -0.81
N TYR A 87 44.52 -1.03 -1.11
CA TYR A 87 45.65 -0.21 -0.67
C TYR A 87 45.56 1.27 -1.07
N TYR A 88 45.08 1.57 -2.27
CA TYR A 88 44.93 2.94 -2.80
C TYR A 88 43.49 3.44 -2.86
N ASN A 89 42.52 2.68 -2.35
CA ASN A 89 41.12 3.02 -2.50
C ASN A 89 40.30 2.61 -1.26
N PRO A 90 39.88 3.56 -0.42
CA PRO A 90 39.07 3.25 0.76
C PRO A 90 37.60 2.91 0.42
N TYR A 91 37.10 3.35 -0.74
CA TYR A 91 35.69 3.19 -1.13
C TYR A 91 35.30 1.78 -1.57
N ILE A 92 36.27 0.88 -1.77
CA ILE A 92 35.98 -0.51 -2.09
C ILE A 92 35.17 -1.21 -0.99
N TRP A 93 35.38 -0.84 0.27
CA TRP A 93 34.64 -1.41 1.39
C TRP A 93 33.18 -0.97 1.41
N HIS A 94 32.91 0.30 1.08
CA HIS A 94 31.55 0.79 0.87
C HIS A 94 30.86 0.05 -0.28
N ALA A 95 31.60 -0.27 -1.36
CA ALA A 95 31.07 -1.02 -2.49
C ALA A 95 30.71 -2.47 -2.14
N VAL A 96 31.59 -3.17 -1.41
CA VAL A 96 31.32 -4.53 -0.91
C VAL A 96 30.14 -4.53 0.05
N PHE A 97 30.12 -3.59 0.98
CA PHE A 97 29.05 -3.43 1.95
C PHE A 97 27.70 -3.16 1.30
N ALA A 98 27.62 -2.19 0.39
CA ALA A 98 26.40 -1.80 -0.29
C ALA A 98 25.79 -2.96 -1.08
N ARG A 99 26.61 -3.84 -1.67
CA ARG A 99 26.14 -5.05 -2.36
C ARG A 99 25.47 -6.04 -1.40
N GLU A 100 26.06 -6.32 -0.24
CA GLU A 100 25.42 -7.20 0.75
C GLU A 100 24.10 -6.61 1.27
N VAL A 101 24.08 -5.30 1.48
CA VAL A 101 22.87 -4.58 1.89
C VAL A 101 21.81 -4.62 0.79
N ALA A 102 22.18 -4.49 -0.49
CA ALA A 102 21.24 -4.63 -1.61
C ALA A 102 20.60 -6.03 -1.65
N MET A 103 21.36 -7.09 -1.37
CA MET A 103 20.81 -8.44 -1.23
C MET A 103 19.85 -8.57 -0.04
N LEU A 104 20.13 -7.92 1.08
CA LEU A 104 19.21 -7.88 2.21
C LEU A 104 17.91 -7.14 1.86
N TYR A 105 17.99 -6.03 1.13
CA TYR A 105 16.80 -5.33 0.64
C TYR A 105 15.97 -6.19 -0.30
N ASP A 106 16.60 -6.96 -1.20
CA ASP A 106 15.88 -7.89 -2.07
C ASP A 106 15.12 -8.94 -1.24
N LYS A 107 15.75 -9.55 -0.22
CA LYS A 107 15.08 -10.48 0.71
C LYS A 107 13.87 -9.83 1.41
N CYS A 108 14.00 -8.60 1.88
CA CYS A 108 12.90 -7.86 2.52
C CYS A 108 11.77 -7.52 1.53
N PHE A 109 12.11 -7.15 0.30
CA PHE A 109 11.13 -6.91 -0.75
C PHE A 109 10.33 -8.18 -1.08
N TRP A 110 11.01 -9.33 -1.25
CA TRP A 110 10.33 -10.59 -1.52
C TRP A 110 9.38 -10.99 -0.40
N SER A 111 9.78 -10.83 0.88
CA SER A 111 8.90 -11.16 2.00
C SER A 111 7.61 -10.35 1.98
N LEU A 112 7.68 -9.05 1.68
CA LEU A 112 6.50 -8.19 1.49
C LEU A 112 5.67 -8.58 0.27
N ARG A 113 6.32 -8.83 -0.88
CA ARG A 113 5.64 -9.27 -2.10
C ARG A 113 4.86 -10.55 -1.87
N HIS A 114 5.41 -11.50 -1.11
CA HIS A 114 4.73 -12.75 -0.78
C HIS A 114 3.44 -12.51 0.00
N LEU A 115 3.44 -11.61 0.99
CA LEU A 115 2.23 -11.23 1.72
C LEU A 115 1.13 -10.69 0.80
N VAL A 116 1.47 -9.78 -0.12
CA VAL A 116 0.49 -9.27 -1.10
C VAL A 116 0.06 -10.38 -2.06
N ARG A 117 0.97 -11.26 -2.48
CA ARG A 117 0.65 -12.36 -3.39
C ARG A 117 -0.32 -13.35 -2.77
N ASP A 118 -0.21 -13.60 -1.47
CA ASP A 118 -1.13 -14.49 -0.76
C ASP A 118 -2.54 -13.89 -0.68
N ILE A 119 -2.66 -12.56 -0.52
CA ILE A 119 -3.93 -11.84 -0.60
C ILE A 119 -4.56 -12.01 -2.00
N GLU A 120 -3.80 -11.76 -3.07
CA GLU A 120 -4.30 -11.93 -4.45
C GLU A 120 -4.78 -13.35 -4.76
N LYS A 121 -4.01 -14.34 -4.29
CA LYS A 121 -4.36 -15.76 -4.47
C LYS A 121 -5.65 -16.10 -3.74
N LYS A 122 -5.74 -15.70 -2.46
CA LYS A 122 -6.93 -15.94 -1.65
C LYS A 122 -8.17 -15.32 -2.30
N ARG A 123 -8.04 -14.10 -2.83
CA ARG A 123 -9.13 -13.41 -3.54
C ARG A 123 -9.68 -14.25 -4.71
N ASN A 124 -8.80 -14.84 -5.53
CA ASN A 124 -9.22 -15.60 -6.71
C ASN A 124 -9.96 -16.91 -6.36
N THR A 125 -9.77 -17.42 -5.15
CA THR A 125 -10.43 -18.65 -4.68
C THR A 125 -11.63 -18.39 -3.76
N SER A 126 -11.80 -17.15 -3.30
CA SER A 126 -12.80 -16.81 -2.29
C SER A 126 -14.19 -16.59 -2.88
N THR A 127 -15.20 -16.93 -2.08
CA THR A 127 -16.60 -16.62 -2.40
C THR A 127 -16.89 -15.13 -2.22
N LEU A 128 -17.97 -14.64 -2.82
CA LEU A 128 -18.37 -13.24 -2.66
C LEU A 128 -18.58 -12.84 -1.18
N ALA A 129 -19.15 -13.74 -0.38
CA ALA A 129 -19.38 -13.50 1.05
C ALA A 129 -18.04 -13.38 1.83
N GLU A 130 -17.06 -14.23 1.52
CA GLU A 130 -15.72 -14.15 2.12
C GLU A 130 -14.99 -12.86 1.72
N LEU A 131 -15.12 -12.45 0.46
CA LEU A 131 -14.55 -11.18 -0.02
C LEU A 131 -15.20 -9.98 0.67
N GLN A 132 -16.49 -10.05 0.98
CA GLN A 132 -17.18 -9.02 1.75
C GLN A 132 -16.79 -9.01 3.23
N ALA A 133 -16.29 -10.13 3.76
CA ALA A 133 -15.75 -10.25 5.11
C ALA A 133 -14.22 -9.99 5.19
N THR A 134 -13.65 -9.23 4.23
CA THR A 134 -12.21 -8.97 4.16
C THR A 134 -11.68 -8.35 5.47
N ASN A 135 -10.54 -8.86 5.94
CA ASN A 135 -9.82 -8.31 7.09
C ASN A 135 -9.03 -7.04 6.68
N PHE A 136 -9.72 -5.90 6.70
CA PHE A 136 -9.14 -4.60 6.39
C PHE A 136 -7.96 -4.20 7.30
N PRO A 137 -7.99 -4.46 8.63
CA PRO A 137 -6.83 -4.19 9.50
C PRO A 137 -5.54 -4.84 9.00
N ASN A 138 -5.55 -6.15 8.75
CA ASN A 138 -4.36 -6.86 8.25
C ASN A 138 -3.91 -6.35 6.87
N LEU A 139 -4.86 -6.04 5.98
CA LEU A 139 -4.54 -5.47 4.65
C LEU A 139 -3.87 -4.10 4.77
N HIS A 140 -4.37 -3.27 5.68
CA HIS A 140 -3.82 -1.94 5.97
C HIS A 140 -2.45 -2.01 6.65
N ASP A 141 -2.24 -2.97 7.56
CA ASP A 141 -0.93 -3.17 8.20
C ASP A 141 0.15 -3.58 7.19
N ILE A 142 -0.20 -4.47 6.25
CA ILE A 142 0.68 -4.82 5.13
C ILE A 142 0.98 -3.60 4.26
N ALA A 143 -0.01 -2.74 3.99
CA ALA A 143 0.20 -1.49 3.26
C ALA A 143 1.19 -0.57 3.98
N ARG A 144 1.01 -0.39 5.29
CA ARG A 144 1.93 0.37 6.14
C ARG A 144 3.35 -0.16 6.06
N HIS A 145 3.54 -1.48 6.02
CA HIS A 145 4.87 -2.07 5.87
C HIS A 145 5.51 -1.79 4.50
N ILE A 146 4.73 -1.84 3.43
CA ILE A 146 5.22 -1.54 2.08
C ILE A 146 5.58 -0.06 1.95
N PHE A 147 4.77 0.86 2.50
CA PHE A 147 5.11 2.29 2.55
C PHE A 147 6.45 2.54 3.22
N HIS A 148 6.67 1.97 4.41
CA HIS A 148 7.96 2.08 5.10
C HIS A 148 9.11 1.48 4.25
N SER A 149 8.89 0.35 3.57
CA SER A 149 9.92 -0.25 2.71
C SER A 149 10.29 0.67 1.54
N THR A 150 9.31 1.33 0.92
CA THR A 150 9.54 2.28 -0.17
C THR A 150 10.32 3.51 0.32
N GLU A 151 9.94 4.09 1.46
CA GLU A 151 10.66 5.21 2.09
C GLU A 151 12.12 4.85 2.40
N ILE A 152 12.33 3.68 3.00
CA ILE A 152 13.67 3.18 3.32
C ILE A 152 14.53 3.02 2.05
N LEU A 153 13.96 2.48 0.97
CA LEU A 153 14.67 2.30 -0.30
C LEU A 153 14.96 3.63 -1.02
N GLU A 154 14.10 4.64 -0.87
CA GLU A 154 14.38 6.01 -1.33
C GLU A 154 15.59 6.61 -0.61
N VAL A 155 15.65 6.48 0.71
CA VAL A 155 16.81 6.93 1.49
C VAL A 155 18.06 6.14 1.12
N ALA A 156 17.96 4.82 0.98
CA ALA A 156 19.08 3.96 0.63
C ALA A 156 19.68 4.32 -0.74
N GLU A 157 18.83 4.55 -1.75
CA GLU A 157 19.26 4.99 -3.08
C GLU A 157 19.97 6.35 -3.01
N HIS A 158 19.44 7.31 -2.24
CA HIS A 158 20.10 8.60 -2.06
C HIS A 158 21.47 8.44 -1.37
N THR A 159 21.56 7.61 -0.34
CA THR A 159 22.81 7.31 0.37
C THR A 159 23.86 6.71 -0.58
N ILE A 160 23.53 5.70 -1.37
CA ILE A 160 24.50 5.08 -2.27
C ILE A 160 24.93 6.01 -3.41
N ASN A 161 24.03 6.86 -3.92
CA ASN A 161 24.39 7.88 -4.90
C ASN A 161 25.34 8.93 -4.30
N SER A 162 25.14 9.32 -3.05
CA SER A 162 26.09 10.19 -2.33
C SER A 162 27.47 9.53 -2.23
N VAL A 163 27.56 8.24 -1.92
CA VAL A 163 28.84 7.50 -1.88
C VAL A 163 29.50 7.43 -3.27
N VAL A 164 28.73 7.23 -4.35
CA VAL A 164 29.24 7.27 -5.73
C VAL A 164 29.85 8.63 -6.07
N THR A 165 29.17 9.71 -5.68
CA THR A 165 29.64 11.09 -5.88
C THR A 165 30.92 11.35 -5.08
N GLU A 166 30.95 11.00 -3.80
CA GLU A 166 32.13 11.17 -2.94
C GLU A 166 33.33 10.35 -3.42
N GLN A 167 33.10 9.13 -3.92
CA GLN A 167 34.15 8.33 -4.54
C GLN A 167 34.75 9.00 -5.78
N SER A 168 33.91 9.65 -6.58
CA SER A 168 34.35 10.38 -7.79
C SER A 168 35.10 11.66 -7.44
N ARG A 169 34.57 12.43 -6.48
CA ARG A 169 35.23 13.63 -5.94
C ARG A 169 36.60 13.30 -5.35
N TRP A 170 36.69 12.25 -4.53
CA TRP A 170 37.95 11.82 -3.93
C TRP A 170 39.01 11.46 -4.99
N ARG A 171 38.58 10.82 -6.08
CA ARG A 171 39.48 10.47 -7.19
C ARG A 171 40.09 11.71 -7.84
N GLU A 172 39.35 12.82 -7.92
CA GLU A 172 39.82 14.09 -8.49
C GLU A 172 40.75 14.83 -7.53
N GLU A 173 40.41 14.89 -6.24
CA GLU A 173 41.23 15.55 -5.21
C GLU A 173 42.58 14.82 -4.97
N PHE A 174 42.62 13.50 -5.10
CA PHE A 174 43.82 12.68 -4.87
C PHE A 174 44.38 12.06 -6.16
N THR A 175 44.56 12.87 -7.20
CA THR A 175 44.97 12.43 -8.55
C THR A 175 46.27 11.59 -8.55
N ASP A 176 47.26 11.93 -7.73
CA ASP A 176 48.54 11.18 -7.64
C ASP A 176 48.37 9.75 -7.10
N ILE A 177 47.42 9.55 -6.19
CA ILE A 177 47.12 8.23 -5.63
C ILE A 177 46.22 7.48 -6.60
N ALA A 178 45.21 8.16 -7.16
CA ALA A 178 44.27 7.59 -8.10
C ALA A 178 44.94 7.10 -9.39
N SER A 179 45.95 7.81 -9.89
CA SER A 179 46.71 7.43 -11.09
C SER A 179 47.48 6.12 -10.91
N LYS A 180 48.03 5.87 -9.70
CA LYS A 180 48.75 4.62 -9.35
C LYS A 180 47.84 3.39 -9.37
N ALA A 181 46.53 3.56 -9.21
CA ALA A 181 45.56 2.48 -9.11
C ALA A 181 44.29 2.70 -9.95
N ARG A 182 44.44 3.26 -11.16
CA ARG A 182 43.31 3.63 -12.04
C ARG A 182 42.29 2.50 -12.23
N GLY A 183 42.78 1.27 -12.44
CA GLY A 183 41.92 0.09 -12.58
C GLY A 183 41.10 -0.24 -11.32
N ALA A 184 41.70 -0.10 -10.14
CA ALA A 184 41.01 -0.32 -8.86
C ALA A 184 39.91 0.71 -8.60
N HIS A 185 40.16 1.99 -8.92
CA HIS A 185 39.15 3.04 -8.80
C HIS A 185 38.00 2.84 -9.78
N LEU A 186 38.30 2.50 -11.04
CA LEU A 186 37.26 2.22 -12.04
C LEU A 186 36.38 1.04 -11.60
N GLN A 187 36.99 -0.06 -11.17
CA GLN A 187 36.24 -1.24 -10.72
C GLN A 187 35.38 -0.92 -9.48
N THR A 188 35.88 -0.10 -8.56
CA THR A 188 35.12 0.33 -7.38
C THR A 188 33.93 1.21 -7.75
N GLY A 189 34.14 2.18 -8.65
CA GLY A 189 33.06 3.01 -9.17
C GLY A 189 31.98 2.18 -9.88
N GLN A 190 32.38 1.19 -10.68
CA GLN A 190 31.44 0.24 -11.31
C GLN A 190 30.66 -0.57 -10.29
N LYS A 191 31.30 -1.08 -9.22
CA LYS A 191 30.63 -1.83 -8.15
C LYS A 191 29.61 -0.95 -7.40
N LEU A 192 29.97 0.30 -7.10
CA LEU A 192 29.06 1.24 -6.45
C LEU A 192 27.88 1.61 -7.36
N ALA A 193 28.15 1.89 -8.64
CA ALA A 193 27.10 2.18 -9.62
C ALA A 193 26.15 0.98 -9.81
N PHE A 194 26.66 -0.24 -9.80
CA PHE A 194 25.86 -1.45 -9.85
C PHE A 194 24.95 -1.57 -8.62
N ALA A 195 25.51 -1.42 -7.40
CA ALA A 195 24.72 -1.43 -6.17
C ALA A 195 23.65 -0.32 -6.15
N ALA A 196 23.99 0.88 -6.63
CA ALA A 196 23.03 1.97 -6.79
C ALA A 196 21.89 1.61 -7.73
N LYS A 197 22.20 0.97 -8.86
CA LYS A 197 21.17 0.52 -9.81
C LYS A 197 20.29 -0.60 -9.23
N GLU A 198 20.85 -1.51 -8.44
CA GLU A 198 20.08 -2.55 -7.74
C GLU A 198 19.12 -1.94 -6.72
N MET A 199 19.59 -1.03 -5.86
CA MET A 199 18.75 -0.32 -4.90
C MET A 199 17.66 0.50 -5.59
N HIS A 200 17.99 1.19 -6.69
CA HIS A 200 17.00 1.86 -7.52
C HIS A 200 15.95 0.88 -8.07
N SER A 201 16.37 -0.27 -8.60
CA SER A 201 15.42 -1.27 -9.11
C SER A 201 14.47 -1.75 -8.02
N LEU A 202 15.00 -2.02 -6.82
CA LEU A 202 14.21 -2.43 -5.66
C LEU A 202 13.23 -1.34 -5.24
N LYS A 203 13.64 -0.07 -5.23
CA LYS A 203 12.75 1.08 -4.99
C LYS A 203 11.57 1.10 -5.97
N ILE A 204 11.85 0.99 -7.27
CA ILE A 204 10.80 0.98 -8.30
C ILE A 204 9.85 -0.22 -8.13
N ARG A 205 10.38 -1.40 -7.82
CA ARG A 205 9.55 -2.58 -7.52
C ARG A 205 8.69 -2.39 -6.28
N SER A 206 9.22 -1.73 -5.23
CA SER A 206 8.47 -1.40 -4.02
C SER A 206 7.32 -0.44 -4.32
N LYS A 207 7.53 0.59 -5.16
CA LYS A 207 6.46 1.49 -5.64
C LYS A 207 5.39 0.74 -6.42
N SER A 208 5.78 -0.11 -7.36
CA SER A 208 4.82 -0.94 -8.09
C SER A 208 4.02 -1.88 -7.17
N LEU A 209 4.64 -2.39 -6.09
CA LEU A 209 3.96 -3.20 -5.10
C LEU A 209 2.95 -2.39 -4.27
N THR A 210 3.26 -1.13 -3.95
CA THR A 210 2.31 -0.16 -3.38
C THR A 210 1.10 0.01 -4.28
N ASP A 211 1.30 0.38 -5.55
CA ASP A 211 0.21 0.61 -6.51
C ASP A 211 -0.68 -0.63 -6.66
N ARG A 212 -0.05 -1.81 -6.67
CA ARG A 212 -0.75 -3.10 -6.74
C ARG A 212 -1.62 -3.32 -5.51
N LEU A 213 -1.10 -3.05 -4.31
CA LEU A 213 -1.86 -3.21 -3.08
C LEU A 213 -3.01 -2.20 -2.97
N ASP A 214 -2.81 -0.96 -3.40
CA ASP A 214 -3.86 0.06 -3.43
C ASP A 214 -5.01 -0.35 -4.35
N ASN A 215 -4.70 -0.95 -5.50
CA ASN A 215 -5.72 -1.53 -6.38
C ASN A 215 -6.51 -2.66 -5.71
N GLU A 216 -5.85 -3.53 -4.93
CA GLU A 216 -6.53 -4.59 -4.17
C GLU A 216 -7.40 -4.02 -3.04
N ILE A 217 -6.94 -3.00 -2.32
CA ILE A 217 -7.73 -2.31 -1.29
C ILE A 217 -8.99 -1.69 -1.89
N ASN A 218 -8.85 -0.98 -3.01
CA ASN A 218 -9.97 -0.36 -3.71
C ASN A 218 -10.98 -1.40 -4.21
N LEU A 219 -10.50 -2.52 -4.74
CA LEU A 219 -11.36 -3.62 -5.14
C LEU A 219 -12.13 -4.19 -3.94
N ALA A 220 -11.45 -4.48 -2.83
CA ALA A 220 -12.09 -4.98 -1.62
C ALA A 220 -13.18 -4.03 -1.10
N PHE A 221 -12.89 -2.72 -1.07
CA PHE A 221 -13.86 -1.70 -0.65
C PHE A 221 -15.08 -1.66 -1.57
N ASN A 222 -14.89 -1.71 -2.88
CA ASN A 222 -15.99 -1.72 -3.86
C ASN A 222 -16.88 -2.97 -3.72
N LEU A 223 -16.30 -4.14 -3.46
CA LEU A 223 -17.06 -5.38 -3.25
C LEU A 223 -17.92 -5.33 -1.97
N VAL A 224 -17.39 -4.75 -0.90
CA VAL A 224 -18.14 -4.51 0.35
C VAL A 224 -19.29 -3.53 0.13
N ASN A 225 -19.02 -2.42 -0.55
CA ASN A 225 -20.04 -1.43 -0.88
C ASN A 225 -21.14 -1.99 -1.80
N GLN A 226 -20.77 -2.87 -2.73
CA GLN A 226 -21.74 -3.58 -3.56
C GLN A 226 -22.65 -4.48 -2.71
N GLY A 227 -22.10 -5.13 -1.68
CA GLY A 227 -22.86 -5.90 -0.70
C GLY A 227 -23.87 -5.04 0.05
N PHE A 228 -23.41 -3.90 0.60
CA PHE A 228 -24.30 -2.95 1.25
C PHE A 228 -25.37 -2.40 0.30
N GLY A 229 -25.03 -2.09 -0.95
CA GLY A 229 -25.99 -1.64 -1.96
C GLY A 229 -27.07 -2.68 -2.26
N ARG A 230 -26.69 -3.97 -2.35
CA ARG A 230 -27.65 -5.07 -2.53
C ARG A 230 -28.56 -5.23 -1.31
N ASN A 231 -27.99 -5.19 -0.10
CA ASN A 231 -28.77 -5.28 1.14
C ASN A 231 -29.74 -4.10 1.29
N ALA A 232 -29.30 -2.88 0.95
CA ALA A 232 -30.17 -1.70 0.93
C ALA A 232 -31.27 -1.79 -0.13
N GLN A 233 -30.98 -2.38 -1.30
CA GLN A 233 -31.98 -2.63 -2.33
C GLN A 233 -33.02 -3.67 -1.88
N SER A 234 -32.60 -4.76 -1.24
CA SER A 234 -33.53 -5.74 -0.68
C SER A 234 -34.35 -5.17 0.46
N ASP A 235 -33.75 -4.38 1.34
CA ASP A 235 -34.44 -3.69 2.44
C ASP A 235 -35.47 -2.70 1.88
N SER A 236 -35.11 -1.95 0.83
CA SER A 236 -36.05 -1.08 0.11
C SER A 236 -37.21 -1.85 -0.53
N ALA A 237 -36.97 -3.07 -1.03
CA ALA A 237 -38.03 -3.92 -1.57
C ALA A 237 -38.96 -4.45 -0.46
N MET A 238 -38.41 -4.84 0.69
CA MET A 238 -39.19 -5.22 1.87
C MET A 238 -40.04 -4.06 2.38
N MET A 239 -39.47 -2.86 2.49
CA MET A 239 -40.19 -1.65 2.90
C MET A 239 -41.34 -1.31 1.96
N LYS A 240 -41.15 -1.46 0.64
CA LYS A 240 -42.23 -1.32 -0.35
C LYS A 240 -43.34 -2.35 -0.14
N THR A 241 -42.98 -3.60 0.13
CA THR A 241 -43.94 -4.68 0.37
C THR A 241 -44.79 -4.40 1.60
N ILE A 242 -44.17 -3.99 2.71
CA ILE A 242 -44.88 -3.57 3.93
C ILE A 242 -45.83 -2.41 3.62
N GLY A 243 -45.37 -1.41 2.87
CA GLY A 243 -46.20 -0.28 2.46
C GLY A 243 -47.44 -0.71 1.64
N VAL A 244 -47.27 -1.66 0.72
CA VAL A 244 -48.37 -2.22 -0.08
C VAL A 244 -49.36 -2.99 0.80
N VAL A 245 -48.88 -3.84 1.72
CA VAL A 245 -49.74 -4.56 2.66
C VAL A 245 -50.53 -3.58 3.53
N SER A 246 -49.89 -2.53 4.04
CA SER A 246 -50.55 -1.47 4.81
C SER A 246 -51.63 -0.75 4.01
N LEU A 247 -51.38 -0.40 2.73
CA LEU A 247 -52.37 0.25 1.87
C LEU A 247 -53.64 -0.58 1.66
N VAL A 248 -53.53 -1.92 1.72
CA VAL A 248 -54.67 -2.84 1.61
C VAL A 248 -55.40 -3.00 2.95
N TYR A 249 -54.67 -3.12 4.06
CA TYR A 249 -55.27 -3.34 5.38
C TYR A 249 -55.92 -2.10 5.99
N LEU A 250 -55.34 -0.91 5.81
CA LEU A 250 -55.78 0.32 6.48
C LEU A 250 -57.27 0.66 6.22
N PRO A 251 -57.77 0.61 4.97
CA PRO A 251 -59.18 0.85 4.67
C PRO A 251 -60.11 -0.17 5.33
N GLY A 252 -59.75 -1.46 5.29
CA GLY A 252 -60.52 -2.53 5.89
C GLY A 252 -60.61 -2.42 7.42
N THR A 253 -59.50 -2.11 8.09
CA THR A 253 -59.48 -1.90 9.54
C THR A 253 -60.27 -0.66 9.95
N PHE A 254 -60.18 0.44 9.18
CA PHE A 254 -60.95 1.65 9.44
C PHE A 254 -62.46 1.41 9.34
N VAL A 255 -62.90 0.76 8.25
CA VAL A 255 -64.32 0.42 8.04
C VAL A 255 -64.79 -0.58 9.09
N SER A 256 -64.00 -1.61 9.42
CA SER A 256 -64.30 -2.56 10.49
C SER A 256 -64.44 -1.88 11.86
N GLY A 257 -63.65 -0.84 12.16
CA GLY A 257 -63.77 -0.07 13.39
C GLY A 257 -65.11 0.68 13.48
N ILE A 258 -65.53 1.33 12.40
CA ILE A 258 -66.83 2.03 12.32
C ILE A 258 -68.00 1.04 12.46
N PHE A 259 -67.93 -0.11 11.80
CA PHE A 259 -68.98 -1.12 11.87
C PHE A 259 -68.98 -1.92 13.18
N GLY A 260 -67.85 -1.96 13.89
CA GLY A 260 -67.75 -2.58 15.22
C GLY A 260 -68.36 -1.74 16.34
N THR A 261 -68.61 -0.44 16.12
CA THR A 261 -69.30 0.42 17.10
C THR A 261 -70.81 0.34 16.92
N ASN A 262 -71.53 -0.52 17.67
CA ASN A 262 -73.00 -0.61 17.82
C ASN A 262 -73.89 -0.21 16.60
N PHE A 263 -73.41 -0.40 15.37
CA PHE A 263 -74.08 0.09 14.15
C PHE A 263 -75.01 -0.97 13.56
N PHE A 264 -74.85 -2.24 13.98
CA PHE A 264 -75.70 -3.36 13.58
C PHE A 264 -76.58 -3.80 14.76
N ASP A 265 -77.88 -3.65 14.57
CA ASP A 265 -78.89 -4.13 15.51
C ASP A 265 -79.03 -5.66 15.33
N TYR A 266 -78.59 -6.44 16.31
CA TYR A 266 -78.80 -7.89 16.33
C TYR A 266 -80.23 -8.13 16.84
N GLN A 267 -81.14 -8.53 15.95
CA GLN A 267 -82.52 -8.85 16.34
C GLN A 267 -82.53 -10.16 17.15
N SER A 268 -82.32 -10.05 18.46
CA SER A 268 -82.41 -11.19 19.39
C SER A 268 -83.84 -11.71 19.47
N GLY A 269 -84.10 -12.86 18.83
CA GLY A 269 -85.41 -13.48 18.82
C GLY A 269 -85.41 -14.92 18.35
N GLU A 270 -84.55 -15.77 18.91
CA GLU A 270 -84.74 -17.20 19.24
C GLU A 270 -83.42 -17.98 19.22
N ALA A 271 -83.35 -19.00 20.07
CA ALA A 271 -82.15 -19.75 20.38
C ALA A 271 -81.59 -20.55 19.18
N GLU A 272 -80.26 -20.64 19.12
CA GLU A 272 -79.47 -21.59 18.31
C GLU A 272 -79.33 -21.38 16.79
N SER A 273 -79.40 -20.14 16.27
CA SER A 273 -78.91 -19.88 14.91
C SER A 273 -77.76 -18.87 14.90
N TRP A 274 -76.75 -19.09 14.04
CA TRP A 274 -75.71 -18.11 13.75
C TRP A 274 -76.36 -16.86 13.13
N GLU A 275 -76.80 -15.92 13.96
CA GLU A 275 -77.45 -14.70 13.50
C GLU A 275 -76.42 -13.69 12.97
N MET A 276 -76.23 -13.70 11.65
CA MET A 276 -75.46 -12.70 10.94
C MET A 276 -76.37 -11.50 10.63
N ALA A 277 -75.97 -10.28 11.00
CA ALA A 277 -76.75 -9.08 10.74
C ALA A 277 -77.08 -8.93 9.24
N LYS A 278 -78.35 -8.67 8.90
CA LYS A 278 -78.86 -8.58 7.52
C LYS A 278 -78.11 -7.59 6.62
N ASN A 279 -77.45 -6.60 7.23
CA ASN A 279 -76.70 -5.55 6.56
C ASN A 279 -75.18 -5.82 6.46
N PHE A 280 -74.70 -7.03 6.79
CA PHE A 280 -73.29 -7.40 6.68
C PHE A 280 -72.71 -7.19 5.28
N TRP A 281 -73.54 -7.27 4.23
CA TRP A 281 -73.12 -6.98 2.85
C TRP A 281 -72.61 -5.54 2.66
N LEU A 282 -73.07 -4.59 3.48
CA LEU A 282 -72.65 -3.19 3.42
C LEU A 282 -71.17 -3.00 3.76
N TYR A 283 -70.60 -3.87 4.61
CA TYR A 283 -69.16 -3.89 4.89
C TYR A 283 -68.35 -4.09 3.61
N TRP A 284 -68.71 -5.09 2.80
CA TRP A 284 -68.04 -5.39 1.53
C TRP A 284 -68.29 -4.29 0.49
N ALA A 285 -69.51 -3.74 0.46
CA ALA A 285 -69.88 -2.66 -0.46
C ALA A 285 -69.08 -1.36 -0.23
N VAL A 286 -68.65 -1.08 1.00
CA VAL A 286 -67.85 0.13 1.33
C VAL A 286 -66.35 -0.17 1.32
N THR A 287 -65.92 -1.32 1.84
CA THR A 287 -64.50 -1.65 2.01
C THR A 287 -63.78 -1.86 0.67
N LEU A 288 -64.42 -2.56 -0.28
CA LEU A 288 -63.79 -2.86 -1.58
C LEU A 288 -63.53 -1.59 -2.42
N PRO A 289 -64.49 -0.66 -2.61
CA PRO A 289 -64.23 0.58 -3.34
C PRO A 289 -63.20 1.47 -2.65
N LEU A 290 -63.23 1.55 -1.31
CA LEU A 290 -62.28 2.37 -0.56
C LEU A 290 -60.85 1.84 -0.71
N THR A 291 -60.67 0.52 -0.64
CA THR A 291 -59.36 -0.13 -0.88
C THR A 291 -58.90 0.03 -2.32
N LEU A 292 -59.80 -0.07 -3.30
CA LEU A 292 -59.48 0.19 -4.69
C LEU A 292 -59.04 1.65 -4.91
N ALA A 293 -59.74 2.61 -4.28
CA ALA A 293 -59.42 4.03 -4.36
C ALA A 293 -58.03 4.34 -3.79
N THR A 294 -57.66 3.79 -2.63
CA THR A 294 -56.33 4.01 -2.03
C THR A 294 -55.20 3.46 -2.91
N VAL A 295 -55.38 2.26 -3.49
CA VAL A 295 -54.40 1.65 -4.40
C VAL A 295 -54.29 2.43 -5.71
N VAL A 296 -55.40 2.88 -6.30
CA VAL A 296 -55.42 3.67 -7.54
C VAL A 296 -54.71 5.01 -7.34
N VAL A 297 -54.98 5.71 -6.23
CA VAL A 297 -54.30 6.98 -5.90
C VAL A 297 -52.79 6.77 -5.78
N TRP A 298 -52.35 5.72 -5.08
CA TRP A 298 -50.93 5.38 -4.96
C TRP A 298 -50.30 5.05 -6.32
N ALA A 299 -50.96 4.23 -7.13
CA ALA A 299 -50.47 3.83 -8.45
C ALA A 299 -50.32 5.04 -9.38
N LEU A 300 -51.31 5.93 -9.44
CA LEU A 300 -51.26 7.17 -10.22
C LEU A 300 -50.13 8.09 -9.77
N TRP A 301 -49.93 8.24 -8.46
CA TRP A 301 -48.82 9.02 -7.89
C TRP A 301 -47.46 8.44 -8.28
N HIS A 302 -47.29 7.12 -8.10
CA HIS A 302 -46.06 6.42 -8.46
C HIS A 302 -45.76 6.54 -9.97
N TYR A 303 -46.77 6.37 -10.83
CA TYR A 303 -46.63 6.44 -12.28
C TYR A 303 -46.27 7.85 -12.78
N ARG A 304 -46.87 8.89 -12.19
CA ARG A 304 -46.54 10.29 -12.51
C ARG A 304 -45.13 10.67 -12.07
N LEU A 305 -44.64 10.14 -10.95
CA LEU A 305 -43.26 10.35 -10.50
C LEU A 305 -42.23 9.68 -11.42
N THR A 306 -42.50 8.47 -11.92
CA THR A 306 -41.61 7.79 -12.88
C THR A 306 -41.52 8.53 -14.22
N LEU A 307 -42.64 9.06 -14.73
CA LEU A 307 -42.65 9.83 -15.98
C LEU A 307 -41.90 11.17 -15.84
N LYS A 308 -42.06 11.88 -14.72
CA LYS A 308 -41.30 13.13 -14.46
C LYS A 308 -39.79 12.88 -14.33
N LYS A 309 -39.35 11.77 -13.72
CA LYS A 309 -37.91 11.43 -13.63
C LYS A 309 -37.28 11.17 -15.00
N GLY A 310 -38.00 10.52 -15.93
CA GLY A 310 -37.53 10.32 -17.31
C GLY A 310 -37.36 11.62 -18.08
N TYR A 311 -38.32 12.55 -17.93
CA TYR A 311 -38.28 13.88 -18.57
C TYR A 311 -37.11 14.75 -18.06
N TRP A 312 -36.83 14.73 -16.76
CA TRP A 312 -35.69 15.46 -16.18
C TRP A 312 -34.32 14.88 -16.55
N LYS A 313 -34.19 13.54 -16.63
CA LYS A 313 -32.94 12.87 -17.03
C LYS A 313 -32.59 13.13 -18.50
N GLY A 314 -33.61 13.23 -19.37
CA GLY A 314 -33.44 13.65 -20.77
C GLY A 314 -32.95 15.10 -20.91
N LYS A 315 -33.50 16.03 -20.12
CA LYS A 315 -33.12 17.46 -20.17
C LYS A 315 -31.70 17.74 -19.66
N SER A 316 -31.23 16.99 -18.65
CA SER A 316 -29.84 17.10 -18.15
C SER A 316 -28.80 16.57 -19.15
N LYS A 317 -29.10 15.49 -19.88
CA LYS A 317 -28.21 14.92 -20.91
C LYS A 317 -28.09 15.81 -22.15
N VAL A 318 -29.12 16.60 -22.45
CA VAL A 318 -29.11 17.61 -23.53
C VAL A 318 -28.34 18.87 -23.13
N LYS A 319 -28.39 19.27 -21.85
CA LYS A 319 -27.67 20.47 -21.38
C LYS A 319 -26.15 20.25 -21.27
N GLY A 320 -25.69 19.05 -20.90
CA GLY A 320 -24.25 18.73 -20.82
C GLY A 320 -23.54 18.49 -22.16
N LYS A 321 -24.26 18.55 -23.29
CA LYS A 321 -23.68 18.36 -24.63
C LYS A 321 -23.48 19.68 -25.40
N ASN A 322 -23.90 20.81 -24.84
CA ASN A 322 -23.86 22.13 -25.47
C ASN A 322 -22.91 23.12 -24.76
N GLU A 323 -22.10 22.65 -23.81
CA GLU A 323 -21.10 23.45 -23.10
C GLU A 323 -19.71 22.82 -23.29
N ASP A 324 -19.24 22.72 -24.53
CA ASP A 324 -17.80 22.74 -24.83
C ASP A 324 -17.49 24.10 -25.46
N PRO A 325 -16.99 25.08 -24.68
CA PRO A 325 -16.35 26.24 -25.27
C PRO A 325 -14.93 25.83 -25.70
N MET A 326 -14.63 26.24 -26.93
CA MET A 326 -13.31 26.24 -27.51
C MET A 326 -12.23 26.79 -26.57
N GLU A 327 -11.00 26.37 -26.89
CA GLU A 327 -9.75 27.11 -26.68
C GLU A 327 -9.06 26.92 -25.32
N LYS A 328 -7.88 26.29 -25.36
CA LYS A 328 -6.62 27.04 -25.25
C LYS A 328 -5.40 26.25 -25.74
N VAL A 329 -4.54 27.05 -26.35
CA VAL A 329 -3.25 26.84 -27.03
C VAL A 329 -2.25 26.01 -26.23
#